data_AF-A0A849VTQ3-F1
#
_entry.id   AF-A0A849VTQ3-F1
#
_cell.length_a   1.000
_cell.length_b   1.000
_cell.length_c   1.000
_cell.angle_alpha   90.00
_cell.angle_beta   90.00
_cell.angle_gamma   90.00
#
_symmetry.space_group_name_H-M   'P 1'
#
loop_
_entity.id
_entity.type
_entity.pdbx_description
1 polymer ?
#
loop_
_entity_poly.entity_id
_entity_poly.type
_entity_poly.pdbx_seq_one_letter_code
_entity_poly.pdbx_strand_id
1 'polypeptide(L)'
;MEFYVGSSQSFDAALWKVREDENRVYMAYPNPDHLGFDIPRGSDIGQLLEEKNPEFAIRKSRVEASRYFPRMTRPTIPYSTLSRGGYPGFEKEKFEIASSMIQMDALYSHFLEICRVVQPTEDNKDVFGHEIRNLFILACTEFEAQCKGVLKANGANPKSKNANFNLTDYQSLVDAMQLDGYGVTLTAFPWWGEIEPLRTWKAKKTLEWYQNYNKVKHDREEKFKLATLQSAILAVSACAIMLDAQYLESAWGQFASPSLRRAFSFHRPTWDIADRYILPTVNDGVPMTPTPYPF
;
A
#
# COMPACT_ATOMS: atom_id res chain seq x y z
N MET A 1 5.74 -24.40 8.17
CA MET A 1 5.08 -24.08 9.45
C MET A 1 3.84 -23.28 9.12
N GLU A 2 2.67 -23.83 9.41
CA GLU A 2 1.40 -23.23 9.03
C GLU A 2 0.85 -22.33 10.13
N PHE A 3 0.14 -21.27 9.72
CA PHE A 3 -0.49 -20.34 10.63
C PHE A 3 -1.95 -20.14 10.22
N TYR A 4 -2.82 -20.10 11.22
CA TYR A 4 -4.22 -19.76 11.09
C TYR A 4 -4.47 -18.47 11.85
N VAL A 5 -5.34 -17.63 11.33
CA VAL A 5 -5.71 -16.35 11.91
C VAL A 5 -7.21 -16.27 12.04
N GLY A 6 -7.69 -15.45 12.96
CA GLY A 6 -9.11 -15.24 13.14
C GLY A 6 -9.41 -13.92 13.81
N SER A 7 -10.60 -13.39 13.57
CA SER A 7 -11.11 -12.19 14.22
C SER A 7 -12.47 -12.48 14.84
N SER A 8 -12.84 -11.72 15.87
CA SER A 8 -14.12 -11.80 16.55
C SER A 8 -14.61 -10.40 16.93
N GLN A 9 -15.80 -10.30 17.55
CA GLN A 9 -16.29 -9.01 18.06
C GLN A 9 -15.40 -8.45 19.19
N SER A 10 -14.72 -9.33 19.92
CA SER A 10 -13.91 -8.98 21.09
C SER A 10 -12.43 -8.82 20.78
N PHE A 11 -11.95 -9.37 19.66
CA PHE A 11 -10.54 -9.37 19.28
C PHE A 11 -10.36 -9.04 17.79
N ASP A 12 -9.54 -8.02 17.50
CA ASP A 12 -9.16 -7.66 16.13
C ASP A 12 -8.36 -8.77 15.43
N ALA A 13 -7.55 -9.53 16.20
CA ALA A 13 -6.81 -10.66 15.68
C ALA A 13 -6.55 -11.73 16.75
N ALA A 14 -6.52 -12.98 16.31
CA ALA A 14 -5.96 -14.13 16.97
C ALA A 14 -5.09 -14.89 15.97
N LEU A 15 -4.06 -15.56 16.47
CA LEU A 15 -3.09 -16.31 15.68
C LEU A 15 -2.91 -17.68 16.30
N TRP A 16 -3.01 -18.72 15.49
CA TRP A 16 -2.70 -20.09 15.84
C TRP A 16 -1.53 -20.60 15.01
N LYS A 17 -0.60 -21.26 15.68
CA LYS A 17 0.63 -21.82 15.13
C LYS A 17 0.53 -23.33 15.10
N VAL A 18 0.71 -23.92 13.92
CA VAL A 18 0.72 -25.38 13.74
C VAL A 18 2.16 -25.88 13.85
N ARG A 19 2.37 -26.86 14.73
CA ARG A 19 3.62 -27.63 14.84
C ARG A 19 3.35 -29.06 14.40
N GLU A 20 3.65 -29.34 13.13
CA GLU A 20 3.41 -30.64 12.49
C GLU A 20 4.24 -31.76 13.12
N ASP A 21 5.46 -31.45 13.57
CA ASP A 21 6.35 -32.36 14.28
C ASP A 21 5.78 -32.83 15.62
N GLU A 22 4.98 -31.99 16.27
CA GLU A 22 4.30 -32.28 17.52
C GLU A 22 2.84 -32.75 17.31
N ASN A 23 2.32 -32.69 16.08
CA ASN A 23 0.89 -32.82 15.74
C ASN A 23 -0.01 -31.96 16.63
N ARG A 24 0.40 -30.70 16.89
CA ARG A 24 -0.32 -29.80 17.81
C ARG A 24 -0.52 -28.40 17.23
N VAL A 25 -1.58 -27.76 17.67
CA VAL A 25 -1.87 -26.34 17.40
C VAL A 25 -1.80 -25.56 18.70
N TYR A 26 -1.13 -24.41 18.65
CA TYR A 26 -0.94 -23.50 19.77
C TYR A 26 -1.55 -22.15 19.44
N MET A 27 -2.28 -21.56 20.39
CA MET A 27 -2.62 -20.14 20.27
C MET A 27 -1.35 -19.32 20.54
N ALA A 28 -0.93 -18.51 19.59
CA ALA A 28 0.24 -17.63 19.68
C ALA A 28 -0.14 -16.18 20.03
N TYR A 29 -1.39 -15.79 19.77
CA TYR A 29 -1.95 -14.47 20.07
C TYR A 29 -3.49 -14.59 20.16
N PRO A 30 -4.19 -13.86 21.06
CA PRO A 30 -3.70 -12.84 21.99
C PRO A 30 -3.06 -13.35 23.27
N ASN A 31 -3.48 -14.54 23.72
CA ASN A 31 -2.98 -15.16 24.95
C ASN A 31 -2.22 -16.42 24.55
N PRO A 32 -0.87 -16.42 24.53
CA PRO A 32 -0.10 -17.59 24.16
C PRO A 32 -0.48 -18.79 25.04
N ASP A 33 -1.04 -19.83 24.44
CA ASP A 33 -1.31 -21.10 25.11
C ASP A 33 -0.19 -22.07 24.76
N HIS A 34 0.66 -22.36 25.74
CA HIS A 34 1.77 -23.30 25.60
C HIS A 34 1.34 -24.76 25.69
N LEU A 35 0.10 -25.04 26.12
CA LEU A 35 -0.44 -26.39 26.10
C LEU A 35 -0.92 -26.72 24.69
N GLY A 36 -1.75 -25.88 24.07
CA GLY A 36 -2.31 -26.17 22.76
C GLY A 36 -3.16 -27.45 22.77
N PHE A 37 -3.51 -27.95 21.59
CA PHE A 37 -4.29 -29.18 21.44
C PHE A 37 -3.85 -30.03 20.26
N ASP A 38 -4.09 -31.34 20.36
CA ASP A 38 -3.69 -32.32 19.36
C ASP A 38 -4.48 -32.17 18.06
N ILE A 39 -3.83 -32.45 16.94
CA ILE A 39 -4.40 -32.51 15.59
C ILE A 39 -4.72 -33.98 15.29
N PRO A 40 -6.00 -34.40 15.33
CA PRO A 40 -6.35 -35.78 15.00
C PRO A 40 -5.99 -36.08 13.55
N ARG A 41 -5.57 -37.32 13.27
CA ARG A 41 -5.11 -37.72 11.94
C ARG A 41 -6.20 -37.51 10.88
N GLY A 42 -5.86 -36.77 9.83
CA GLY A 42 -6.77 -36.49 8.70
C GLY A 42 -7.77 -35.36 8.96
N SER A 43 -7.64 -34.62 10.08
CA SER A 43 -8.51 -33.48 10.38
C SER A 43 -8.21 -32.30 9.48
N ASP A 44 -9.25 -31.55 9.11
CA ASP A 44 -9.12 -30.19 8.62
C ASP A 44 -8.80 -29.27 9.82
N ILE A 45 -7.60 -28.70 9.84
CA ILE A 45 -7.14 -27.86 10.96
C ILE A 45 -8.00 -26.61 11.10
N GLY A 46 -8.50 -26.06 9.99
CA GLY A 46 -9.37 -24.89 10.00
C GLY A 46 -10.71 -25.20 10.69
N GLN A 47 -11.36 -26.30 10.31
CA GLN A 47 -12.61 -26.74 10.94
C GLN A 47 -12.41 -27.06 12.43
N LEU A 48 -11.34 -27.78 12.77
CA LEU A 48 -11.00 -28.11 14.16
C LEU A 48 -10.82 -26.84 15.01
N LEU A 49 -10.18 -25.83 14.44
CA LEU A 49 -10.00 -24.53 15.09
C LEU A 49 -11.33 -23.79 15.26
N GLU A 50 -12.20 -23.79 14.26
CA GLU A 50 -13.54 -23.16 14.34
C GLU A 50 -14.41 -23.85 15.40
N GLU A 51 -14.37 -25.19 15.48
CA GLU A 51 -15.11 -25.96 16.50
C GLU A 51 -14.65 -25.63 17.93
N LYS A 52 -13.34 -25.46 18.12
CA LYS A 52 -12.75 -25.16 19.43
C LYS A 52 -12.84 -23.69 19.82
N ASN A 53 -12.98 -22.79 18.85
CA ASN A 53 -13.00 -21.34 19.04
C ASN A 53 -14.15 -20.72 18.21
N PRO A 54 -15.41 -21.07 18.50
CA PRO A 54 -16.57 -20.73 17.66
C PRO A 54 -16.85 -19.22 17.58
N GLU A 55 -16.25 -18.42 18.45
CA GLU A 55 -16.33 -16.97 18.42
C GLU A 55 -15.45 -16.31 17.35
N PHE A 56 -14.50 -17.05 16.76
CA PHE A 56 -13.58 -16.54 15.75
C PHE A 56 -13.96 -17.01 14.34
N ALA A 57 -13.90 -16.09 13.38
CA ALA A 57 -13.93 -16.43 11.96
C ALA A 57 -12.52 -16.83 11.50
N ILE A 58 -12.22 -18.12 11.42
CA ILE A 58 -10.86 -18.63 11.25
C ILE A 58 -10.51 -18.90 9.79
N ARG A 59 -9.32 -18.48 9.38
CA ARG A 59 -8.79 -18.66 8.02
C ARG A 59 -7.32 -19.02 8.09
N LYS A 60 -6.82 -19.73 7.08
CA LYS A 60 -5.38 -19.93 6.90
C LYS A 60 -4.73 -18.60 6.52
N SER A 61 -3.58 -18.28 7.13
CA SER A 61 -2.79 -17.10 6.74
C SER A 61 -2.30 -17.25 5.29
N ARG A 62 -2.40 -16.17 4.51
CA ARG A 62 -1.85 -16.08 3.14
C ARG A 62 -0.41 -15.58 3.14
N VAL A 63 0.05 -15.02 4.25
CA VAL A 63 1.45 -14.62 4.43
C VAL A 63 2.12 -15.52 5.46
N GLU A 64 3.30 -16.04 5.10
CA GLU A 64 4.13 -16.79 6.03
C GLU A 64 4.59 -15.93 7.21
N ALA A 65 4.73 -16.55 8.39
CA ALA A 65 5.22 -15.82 9.55
C ALA A 65 6.66 -15.34 9.38
N SER A 66 6.97 -14.17 9.93
CA SER A 66 8.27 -13.52 9.80
C SER A 66 8.70 -13.25 8.34
N ARG A 67 7.75 -13.22 7.40
CA ARG A 67 7.96 -12.79 6.01
C ARG A 67 7.25 -11.46 5.73
N TYR A 68 7.82 -10.69 4.82
CA TYR A 68 7.17 -9.49 4.27
C TYR A 68 7.48 -9.35 2.78
N PHE A 69 6.60 -8.66 2.05
CA PHE A 69 6.83 -8.32 0.65
C PHE A 69 7.61 -6.99 0.57
N PRO A 70 8.76 -6.94 -0.13
CA PRO A 70 9.50 -5.70 -0.32
C PRO A 70 8.65 -4.57 -0.91
N ARG A 71 8.82 -3.37 -0.38
CA ARG A 71 8.09 -2.14 -0.73
C ARG A 71 6.56 -2.32 -0.70
N MET A 72 6.05 -3.12 0.24
CA MET A 72 4.61 -3.23 0.47
C MET A 72 4.36 -3.26 1.97
N THR A 73 3.70 -2.23 2.49
CA THR A 73 3.26 -2.25 3.89
C THR A 73 1.89 -2.89 4.01
N ARG A 74 1.73 -3.70 5.06
CA ARG A 74 0.46 -4.29 5.47
C ARG A 74 0.33 -4.15 6.98
N PRO A 75 -0.91 -4.11 7.53
CA PRO A 75 -1.11 -4.18 8.97
C PRO A 75 -0.49 -5.45 9.55
N THR A 76 -0.19 -5.43 10.85
CA THR A 76 0.53 -6.51 11.53
C THR A 76 -0.36 -7.29 12.50
N ILE A 77 0.06 -8.51 12.82
CA ILE A 77 -0.45 -9.33 13.94
C ILE A 77 0.73 -9.54 14.91
N PRO A 78 0.63 -9.10 16.18
CA PRO A 78 -0.46 -8.30 16.74
C PRO A 78 -0.54 -6.91 16.09
N TYR A 79 -1.71 -6.26 16.17
CA TYR A 79 -1.83 -4.88 15.77
C TYR A 79 -0.98 -4.02 16.71
N SER A 80 0.13 -3.48 16.21
CA SER A 80 1.00 -2.63 17.01
C SER A 80 0.63 -1.16 16.82
N THR A 81 -0.02 -0.58 17.83
CA THR A 81 -0.23 0.88 17.95
C THR A 81 1.02 1.59 18.48
N LEU A 82 1.78 0.93 19.37
CA LEU A 82 2.97 1.47 20.05
C LEU A 82 4.21 1.50 19.15
N SER A 83 4.23 0.68 18.11
CA SER A 83 5.13 0.78 16.97
C SER A 83 4.28 0.81 15.71
N ARG A 84 3.70 1.98 15.39
CA ARG A 84 2.98 2.31 14.13
C ARG A 84 3.51 1.46 12.97
N GLY A 85 2.88 0.30 12.73
CA GLY A 85 3.44 -0.86 12.00
C GLY A 85 4.33 -0.49 10.83
N GLY A 86 5.61 -0.27 11.11
CA GLY A 86 6.56 0.22 10.12
C GLY A 86 6.78 -0.86 9.07
N TYR A 87 6.94 -0.43 7.82
CA TYR A 87 7.41 -1.31 6.76
C TYR A 87 8.65 -2.12 7.24
N PRO A 88 8.60 -3.46 7.30
CA PRO A 88 9.68 -4.25 7.90
C PRO A 88 11.04 -4.09 7.20
N GLY A 89 11.04 -3.71 5.92
CA GLY A 89 12.26 -3.42 5.15
C GLY A 89 12.80 -2.00 5.31
N PHE A 90 12.24 -1.17 6.20
CA PHE A 90 12.54 0.26 6.29
C PHE A 90 14.04 0.58 6.39
N GLU A 91 14.76 -0.04 7.32
CA GLU A 91 16.19 0.27 7.49
C GLU A 91 17.04 -0.18 6.30
N LYS A 92 16.64 -1.25 5.61
CA LYS A 92 17.37 -1.76 4.43
C LYS A 92 17.20 -0.85 3.21
N GLU A 93 16.04 -0.21 3.08
CA GLU A 93 15.66 0.62 1.91
C GLU A 93 15.62 2.11 2.25
N LYS A 94 16.28 2.50 3.34
CA LYS A 94 16.19 3.85 3.91
C LYS A 94 16.61 4.95 2.93
N PHE A 95 17.61 4.67 2.10
CA PHE A 95 18.09 5.62 1.10
C PHE A 95 17.04 5.86 0.01
N GLU A 96 16.45 4.79 -0.53
CA GLU A 96 15.40 4.85 -1.55
C GLU A 96 14.13 5.51 -1.02
N ILE A 97 13.78 5.22 0.24
CA ILE A 97 12.66 5.86 0.94
C ILE A 97 12.91 7.36 1.07
N ALA A 98 14.09 7.77 1.57
CA ALA A 98 14.45 9.17 1.71
C ALA A 98 14.43 9.90 0.36
N SER A 99 15.00 9.31 -0.69
CA SER A 99 14.98 9.88 -2.04
C SER A 99 13.57 10.06 -2.57
N SER A 100 12.69 9.07 -2.37
CA SER A 100 11.29 9.15 -2.82
C SER A 100 10.52 10.23 -2.06
N MET A 101 10.79 10.39 -0.76
CA MET A 101 10.18 11.44 0.07
C MET A 101 10.65 12.85 -0.32
N ILE A 102 11.93 13.01 -0.67
CA ILE A 102 12.45 14.29 -1.22
C ILE A 102 11.73 14.64 -2.51
N GLN A 103 11.54 13.67 -3.41
CA GLN A 103 10.82 13.89 -4.66
C GLN A 103 9.35 14.26 -4.42
N MET A 104 8.69 13.60 -3.46
CA MET A 104 7.32 13.94 -3.06
C MET A 104 7.21 15.36 -2.50
N ASP A 105 8.19 15.79 -1.71
CA ASP A 105 8.25 17.15 -1.15
C ASP A 105 8.41 18.21 -2.25
N ALA A 106 9.24 17.92 -3.26
CA ALA A 106 9.39 18.78 -4.44
C ALA A 106 8.07 18.89 -5.23
N LEU A 107 7.39 17.77 -5.49
CA LEU A 107 6.11 17.75 -6.18
C LEU A 107 5.02 18.52 -5.42
N TYR A 108 4.93 18.31 -4.10
CA TYR A 108 3.96 19.02 -3.27
C TYR A 108 4.25 20.52 -3.16
N SER A 109 5.52 20.91 -3.08
CA SER A 109 5.90 22.32 -3.07
C SER A 109 5.52 23.02 -4.37
N HIS A 110 5.79 22.39 -5.52
CA HIS A 110 5.38 22.92 -6.84
C HIS A 110 3.85 22.98 -6.98
N PHE A 111 3.14 21.98 -6.46
CA PHE A 111 1.67 22.01 -6.38
C PHE A 111 1.15 23.21 -5.59
N LEU A 112 1.74 23.51 -4.43
CA LEU A 112 1.34 24.66 -3.63
C LEU A 112 1.61 25.99 -4.34
N GLU A 113 2.69 26.10 -5.11
CA GLU A 113 2.96 27.30 -5.93
C GLU A 113 1.89 27.52 -6.98
N ILE A 114 1.46 26.46 -7.67
CA ILE A 114 0.33 26.52 -8.60
C ILE A 114 -0.95 26.96 -7.87
N CYS A 115 -1.22 26.38 -6.70
CA CYS A 115 -2.43 26.68 -5.92
C CYS A 115 -2.49 28.12 -5.39
N ARG A 116 -1.35 28.83 -5.27
CA ARG A 116 -1.33 30.26 -4.93
C ARG A 116 -1.87 31.14 -6.05
N VAL A 117 -1.86 30.65 -7.29
CA VAL A 117 -2.32 31.37 -8.47
C VAL A 117 -3.68 30.86 -8.94
N VAL A 118 -3.88 29.54 -8.92
CA VAL A 118 -5.12 28.87 -9.31
C VAL A 118 -5.70 28.16 -8.09
N GLN A 119 -6.76 28.71 -7.51
CA GLN A 119 -7.42 28.12 -6.35
C GLN A 119 -7.96 26.71 -6.71
N PRO A 120 -7.67 25.65 -5.93
CA PRO A 120 -8.21 24.33 -6.18
C PRO A 120 -9.68 24.27 -5.78
N THR A 121 -10.57 24.60 -6.71
CA THR A 121 -12.02 24.49 -6.59
C THR A 121 -12.60 23.73 -7.77
N GLU A 122 -13.85 23.30 -7.66
CA GLU A 122 -14.58 22.66 -8.76
C GLU A 122 -14.59 23.53 -10.02
N ASP A 123 -14.79 24.84 -9.88
CA ASP A 123 -14.78 25.80 -11.00
C ASP A 123 -13.44 25.87 -11.75
N ASN A 124 -12.34 25.59 -11.05
CA ASN A 124 -10.98 25.66 -11.59
C ASN A 124 -10.39 24.29 -11.97
N LYS A 125 -11.13 23.20 -11.79
CA LYS A 125 -10.60 21.83 -11.94
C LYS A 125 -10.05 21.55 -13.35
N ASP A 126 -10.66 22.17 -14.36
CA ASP A 126 -10.34 22.00 -15.77
C ASP A 126 -9.34 23.04 -16.30
N VAL A 127 -8.88 23.97 -15.44
CA VAL A 127 -7.82 24.91 -15.80
C VAL A 127 -6.54 24.14 -16.12
N PHE A 128 -5.86 24.55 -17.18
CA PHE A 128 -4.60 23.97 -17.63
C PHE A 128 -3.61 25.09 -17.93
N GLY A 129 -2.32 24.77 -17.88
CA GLY A 129 -1.24 25.74 -18.07
C GLY A 129 0.11 25.04 -18.04
N HIS A 130 1.18 25.78 -18.35
CA HIS A 130 2.50 25.17 -18.48
C HIS A 130 2.98 24.58 -17.15
N GLU A 131 2.79 25.28 -16.04
CA GLU A 131 3.17 24.79 -14.71
C GLU A 131 2.33 23.58 -14.29
N ILE A 132 1.02 23.59 -14.53
CA ILE A 132 0.13 22.45 -14.26
C ILE A 132 0.58 21.22 -15.06
N ARG A 133 0.89 21.40 -16.35
CA ARG A 133 1.42 20.33 -17.19
C ARG A 133 2.75 19.81 -16.68
N ASN A 134 3.67 20.68 -16.32
CA ASN A 134 4.99 20.29 -15.85
C ASN A 134 4.87 19.43 -14.57
N LEU A 135 4.09 19.90 -13.59
CA LEU A 135 3.77 19.13 -12.39
C LEU A 135 3.12 17.78 -12.75
N PHE A 136 2.12 17.80 -13.62
CA PHE A 136 1.40 16.59 -14.01
C PHE A 136 2.32 15.54 -14.65
N ILE A 137 3.19 15.94 -15.57
CA ILE A 137 4.17 15.04 -16.20
C ILE A 137 5.13 14.48 -15.15
N LEU A 138 5.69 15.33 -14.29
CA LEU A 138 6.64 14.91 -13.25
C LEU A 138 6.00 13.94 -12.26
N ALA A 139 4.78 14.23 -11.79
CA ALA A 139 4.04 13.35 -10.89
C ALA A 139 3.72 12.01 -11.55
N CYS A 140 3.29 11.98 -12.81
CA CYS A 140 3.03 10.72 -13.52
C CYS A 140 4.31 9.89 -13.71
N THR A 141 5.44 10.52 -14.04
CA THR A 141 6.72 9.80 -14.16
C THR A 141 7.21 9.26 -12.82
N GLU A 142 6.98 10.00 -11.74
CA GLU A 142 7.30 9.54 -10.38
C GLU A 142 6.42 8.36 -9.98
N PHE A 143 5.11 8.43 -10.25
CA PHE A 143 4.19 7.32 -10.03
C PHE A 143 4.64 6.04 -10.76
N GLU A 144 5.05 6.14 -12.03
CA GLU A 144 5.61 5.00 -12.75
C GLU A 144 6.91 4.48 -12.13
N ALA A 145 7.78 5.38 -11.66
CA ALA A 145 9.03 4.99 -11.00
C ALA A 145 8.76 4.21 -9.71
N GLN A 146 7.78 4.66 -8.91
CA GLN A 146 7.33 3.96 -7.71
C GLN A 146 6.74 2.58 -8.04
N CYS A 147 5.88 2.48 -9.06
CA CYS A 147 5.33 1.20 -9.52
C CYS A 147 6.44 0.22 -9.94
N LYS A 148 7.39 0.68 -10.77
CA LYS A 148 8.56 -0.11 -11.18
C LYS A 148 9.40 -0.54 -9.98
N GLY A 149 9.55 0.34 -9.00
CA GLY A 149 10.29 0.07 -7.76
C GLY A 149 9.73 -1.14 -7.02
N VAL A 150 8.41 -1.18 -6.81
CA VAL A 150 7.74 -2.32 -6.14
C VAL A 150 7.90 -3.60 -6.95
N LEU A 151 7.62 -3.56 -8.25
CA LEU A 151 7.72 -4.74 -9.13
C LEU A 151 9.13 -5.33 -9.14
N LYS A 152 10.16 -4.48 -9.25
CA LYS A 152 11.57 -4.90 -9.22
C LYS A 152 11.98 -5.48 -7.86
N ALA A 153 11.57 -4.85 -6.76
CA ALA A 153 11.91 -5.31 -5.41
C ALA A 153 11.33 -6.71 -5.11
N ASN A 154 10.27 -7.10 -5.82
CA ASN A 154 9.62 -8.40 -5.74
C ASN A 154 10.00 -9.34 -6.90
N GLY A 155 11.05 -9.04 -7.67
CA GLY A 155 11.53 -9.92 -8.73
C GLY A 155 10.55 -10.15 -9.89
N ALA A 156 9.55 -9.27 -10.06
CA ALA A 156 8.61 -9.37 -11.17
C ALA A 156 9.33 -9.18 -12.51
N ASN A 157 8.90 -9.91 -13.53
CA ASN A 157 9.39 -9.73 -14.89
C ASN A 157 8.37 -8.91 -15.70
N PRO A 158 8.82 -7.94 -16.52
CA PRO A 158 7.91 -7.20 -17.40
C PRO A 158 7.13 -8.14 -18.33
N LYS A 159 5.81 -7.95 -18.45
CA LYS A 159 4.99 -8.72 -19.40
C LYS A 159 5.21 -8.32 -20.86
N SER A 160 5.93 -7.22 -21.10
CA SER A 160 6.20 -6.69 -22.45
C SER A 160 7.39 -7.37 -23.12
N LYS A 161 7.38 -7.37 -24.46
CA LYS A 161 8.49 -7.90 -25.28
C LYS A 161 9.76 -7.05 -25.24
N ASN A 162 9.64 -5.77 -24.85
CA ASN A 162 10.77 -4.83 -24.81
C ASN A 162 11.43 -4.75 -23.42
N ALA A 163 11.16 -5.72 -22.54
CA ALA A 163 11.71 -5.81 -21.19
C ALA A 163 11.49 -4.54 -20.32
N ASN A 164 10.42 -3.79 -20.60
CA ASN A 164 10.04 -2.61 -19.83
C ASN A 164 8.66 -2.79 -19.21
N PHE A 165 8.51 -2.49 -17.92
CA PHE A 165 7.20 -2.50 -17.30
C PHE A 165 6.27 -1.52 -17.99
N ASN A 166 5.02 -1.95 -18.15
CA ASN A 166 3.95 -1.19 -18.78
C ASN A 166 2.75 -1.09 -17.84
N LEU A 167 1.70 -0.43 -18.31
CA LEU A 167 0.49 -0.20 -17.53
C LEU A 167 -0.17 -1.48 -16.98
N THR A 168 -0.14 -2.58 -17.74
CA THR A 168 -0.67 -3.88 -17.30
C THR A 168 0.13 -4.44 -16.13
N ASP A 169 1.45 -4.20 -16.11
CA ASP A 169 2.29 -4.59 -14.99
C ASP A 169 1.95 -3.73 -13.77
N TYR A 170 1.80 -2.41 -13.94
CA TYR A 170 1.43 -1.53 -12.82
C TYR A 170 0.04 -1.85 -12.26
N GLN A 171 -0.92 -2.24 -13.10
CA GLN A 171 -2.26 -2.62 -12.66
C GLN A 171 -2.25 -3.84 -11.73
N SER A 172 -1.27 -4.75 -11.84
CA SER A 172 -1.13 -5.87 -10.91
C SER A 172 -0.85 -5.45 -9.47
N LEU A 173 -0.34 -4.22 -9.26
CA LEU A 173 -0.13 -3.66 -7.93
C LEU A 173 -1.43 -3.36 -7.19
N VAL A 174 -2.55 -3.18 -7.93
CA VAL A 174 -3.84 -2.83 -7.34
C VAL A 174 -4.28 -3.89 -6.33
N ASP A 175 -4.29 -5.16 -6.73
CA ASP A 175 -4.65 -6.25 -5.82
C ASP A 175 -3.54 -6.55 -4.80
N ALA A 176 -2.27 -6.46 -5.21
CA ALA A 176 -1.13 -6.77 -4.33
C ALA A 176 -1.03 -5.85 -3.11
N MET A 177 -1.45 -4.59 -3.26
CA MET A 177 -1.32 -3.53 -2.27
C MET A 177 -2.66 -2.87 -1.89
N GLN A 178 -3.80 -3.39 -2.38
CA GLN A 178 -5.15 -2.85 -2.19
C GLN A 178 -5.31 -1.37 -2.59
N LEU A 179 -4.64 -0.96 -3.69
CA LEU A 179 -4.55 0.45 -4.08
C LEU A 179 -5.90 1.10 -4.41
N ASP A 180 -6.88 0.31 -4.83
CA ASP A 180 -8.23 0.77 -5.16
C ASP A 180 -9.08 1.13 -3.94
N GLY A 181 -8.65 0.75 -2.73
CA GLY A 181 -9.26 1.15 -1.46
C GLY A 181 -8.57 2.32 -0.76
N TYR A 182 -7.58 2.97 -1.41
CA TYR A 182 -6.95 4.18 -0.87
C TYR A 182 -7.64 5.46 -1.32
N GLY A 183 -7.72 6.41 -0.40
CA GLY A 183 -8.15 7.78 -0.65
C GLY A 183 -7.30 8.78 0.13
N VAL A 184 -7.30 10.04 -0.28
CA VAL A 184 -6.70 11.15 0.47
C VAL A 184 -7.57 12.38 0.44
N THR A 185 -7.49 13.21 1.48
CA THR A 185 -7.94 14.61 1.43
C THR A 185 -6.75 15.55 1.53
N LEU A 186 -6.85 16.70 0.85
CA LEU A 186 -5.84 17.76 0.93
C LEU A 186 -6.12 18.63 2.15
N THR A 187 -5.28 18.57 3.17
CA THR A 187 -5.51 19.31 4.43
C THR A 187 -5.54 20.83 4.21
N ALA A 188 -4.73 21.34 3.29
CA ALA A 188 -4.72 22.77 2.94
C ALA A 188 -5.95 23.20 2.13
N PHE A 189 -6.66 22.25 1.51
CA PHE A 189 -7.77 22.48 0.59
C PHE A 189 -8.93 21.52 0.88
N PRO A 190 -9.50 21.54 2.11
CA PRO A 190 -10.44 20.52 2.56
C PRO A 190 -11.74 20.49 1.74
N TRP A 191 -12.11 21.61 1.11
CA TRP A 191 -13.29 21.71 0.24
C TRP A 191 -13.15 20.96 -1.09
N TRP A 192 -11.95 20.50 -1.48
CA TRP A 192 -11.78 19.65 -2.66
C TRP A 192 -12.42 18.26 -2.47
N GLY A 193 -12.59 17.83 -1.22
CA GLY A 193 -13.14 16.53 -0.87
C GLY A 193 -12.12 15.39 -0.96
N GLU A 194 -12.63 14.17 -0.96
CA GLU A 194 -11.84 12.95 -1.03
C GLU A 194 -11.37 12.65 -2.46
N ILE A 195 -10.11 12.25 -2.58
CA ILE A 195 -9.43 11.97 -3.84
C ILE A 195 -9.02 10.51 -3.83
N GLU A 196 -9.58 9.73 -4.76
CA GLU A 196 -9.32 8.29 -4.87
C GLU A 196 -8.75 7.98 -6.27
N PRO A 197 -7.49 8.36 -6.54
CA PRO A 197 -6.94 8.38 -7.90
C PRO A 197 -6.76 6.99 -8.51
N LEU A 198 -6.81 5.94 -7.69
CA LEU A 198 -6.60 4.54 -8.08
C LEU A 198 -7.86 3.68 -7.98
N ARG A 199 -8.99 4.21 -7.47
CA ARG A 199 -10.23 3.46 -7.16
C ARG A 199 -10.78 2.66 -8.34
N THR A 200 -10.75 3.24 -9.53
CA THR A 200 -11.34 2.59 -10.72
C THR A 200 -10.38 1.66 -11.44
N TRP A 201 -9.14 1.53 -10.97
CA TRP A 201 -8.11 0.81 -11.71
C TRP A 201 -8.35 -0.70 -11.76
N LYS A 202 -9.00 -1.28 -10.76
CA LYS A 202 -9.39 -2.70 -10.79
C LYS A 202 -10.47 -2.98 -11.85
N ALA A 203 -11.49 -2.13 -11.91
CA ALA A 203 -12.64 -2.32 -12.79
C ALA A 203 -12.42 -1.86 -14.24
N LYS A 204 -11.44 -0.98 -14.47
CA LYS A 204 -11.13 -0.41 -15.80
C LYS A 204 -9.79 -0.90 -16.30
N LYS A 205 -9.62 -0.92 -17.63
CA LYS A 205 -8.30 -1.21 -18.23
C LYS A 205 -7.23 -0.17 -17.87
N THR A 206 -7.62 1.04 -17.46
CA THR A 206 -6.70 2.14 -17.14
C THR A 206 -7.42 3.29 -16.42
N LEU A 207 -6.63 4.16 -15.79
CA LEU A 207 -7.06 5.39 -15.12
C LEU A 207 -7.14 6.55 -16.11
N GLU A 208 -8.17 7.39 -15.99
CA GLU A 208 -8.41 8.51 -16.91
C GLU A 208 -7.25 9.53 -16.90
N TRP A 209 -6.79 9.94 -15.71
CA TRP A 209 -5.65 10.83 -15.60
C TRP A 209 -4.39 10.20 -16.22
N TYR A 210 -4.18 8.89 -16.09
CA TYR A 210 -3.03 8.22 -16.72
C TYR A 210 -3.16 8.13 -18.26
N GLN A 211 -4.39 7.97 -18.78
CA GLN A 211 -4.63 8.12 -20.22
C GLN A 211 -4.30 9.52 -20.72
N ASN A 212 -4.72 10.56 -19.97
CA ASN A 212 -4.42 11.95 -20.29
C ASN A 212 -2.92 12.21 -20.29
N TYR A 213 -2.20 11.67 -19.29
CA TYR A 213 -0.74 11.70 -19.24
C TYR A 213 -0.11 11.14 -20.52
N ASN A 214 -0.50 9.93 -20.94
CA ASN A 214 0.04 9.32 -22.15
C ASN A 214 -0.23 10.17 -23.40
N LYS A 215 -1.44 10.72 -23.52
CA LYS A 215 -1.80 11.62 -24.63
C LYS A 215 -0.92 12.89 -24.63
N VAL A 216 -0.77 13.54 -23.49
CA VAL A 216 0.04 14.77 -23.34
C VAL A 216 1.54 14.51 -23.57
N LYS A 217 2.03 13.34 -23.18
CA LYS A 217 3.42 12.91 -23.37
C LYS A 217 3.76 12.72 -24.85
N HIS A 218 2.84 12.15 -25.62
CA HIS A 218 3.06 11.86 -27.04
C HIS A 218 2.69 13.02 -27.97
N ASP A 219 1.78 13.89 -27.54
CA ASP A 219 1.27 15.01 -28.35
C ASP A 219 1.06 16.24 -27.46
N ARG A 220 2.16 16.97 -27.24
CA ARG A 220 2.18 18.14 -26.36
C ARG A 220 1.32 19.28 -26.89
N GLU A 221 1.24 19.46 -28.21
CA GLU A 221 0.62 20.63 -28.81
C GLU A 221 -0.91 20.51 -28.81
N GLU A 222 -1.46 19.39 -29.29
CA GLU A 222 -2.91 19.26 -29.38
C GLU A 222 -3.54 18.80 -28.06
N LYS A 223 -2.82 17.99 -27.27
CA LYS A 223 -3.37 17.40 -26.03
C LYS A 223 -3.01 18.20 -24.78
N PHE A 224 -2.34 19.34 -24.91
CA PHE A 224 -1.95 20.23 -23.80
C PHE A 224 -3.07 20.44 -22.77
N LYS A 225 -4.29 20.70 -23.27
CA LYS A 225 -5.50 20.95 -22.46
C LYS A 225 -5.94 19.79 -21.56
N LEU A 226 -5.45 18.57 -21.79
CA LEU A 226 -5.74 17.42 -20.94
C LEU A 226 -4.90 17.42 -19.65
N ALA A 227 -3.86 18.25 -19.57
CA ALA A 227 -3.08 18.46 -18.36
C ALA A 227 -3.76 19.48 -17.44
N THR A 228 -4.93 19.11 -16.93
CA THR A 228 -5.76 19.95 -16.06
C THR A 228 -5.28 19.94 -14.61
N LEU A 229 -5.73 20.91 -13.81
CA LEU A 229 -5.48 20.97 -12.37
C LEU A 229 -5.95 19.69 -11.68
N GLN A 230 -7.13 19.17 -12.05
CA GLN A 230 -7.64 17.90 -11.56
C GLN A 230 -6.70 16.73 -11.88
N SER A 231 -6.18 16.66 -13.12
CA SER A 231 -5.25 15.60 -13.52
C SER A 231 -3.94 15.67 -12.72
N ALA A 232 -3.44 16.88 -12.46
CA ALA A 232 -2.26 17.09 -11.62
C ALA A 232 -2.52 16.68 -10.15
N ILE A 233 -3.66 17.07 -9.57
CA ILE A 233 -4.05 16.69 -8.19
C ILE A 233 -4.17 15.18 -8.07
N LEU A 234 -4.80 14.51 -9.04
CA LEU A 234 -4.91 13.03 -9.06
C LEU A 234 -3.53 12.37 -9.13
N ALA A 235 -2.63 12.86 -9.98
CA ALA A 235 -1.29 12.30 -10.13
C ALA A 235 -0.42 12.50 -8.87
N VAL A 236 -0.43 13.70 -8.27
CA VAL A 236 0.30 13.97 -7.01
C VAL A 236 -0.26 13.14 -5.86
N SER A 237 -1.59 13.01 -5.78
CA SER A 237 -2.24 12.16 -4.78
C SER A 237 -1.92 10.68 -4.97
N ALA A 238 -1.82 10.22 -6.22
CA ALA A 238 -1.39 8.85 -6.53
C ALA A 238 0.05 8.59 -6.07
N CYS A 239 0.97 9.55 -6.23
CA CYS A 239 2.32 9.44 -5.67
C CYS A 239 2.31 9.34 -4.14
N ALA A 240 1.52 10.19 -3.46
CA ALA A 240 1.38 10.14 -2.01
C ALA A 240 0.84 8.78 -1.54
N ILE A 241 -0.22 8.27 -2.18
CA ILE A 241 -0.80 6.95 -1.89
C ILE A 241 0.22 5.84 -2.14
N MET A 242 0.96 5.87 -3.25
CA MET A 242 2.00 4.87 -3.52
C MET A 242 3.08 4.86 -2.44
N LEU A 243 3.49 6.01 -1.91
CA LEU A 243 4.47 6.06 -0.82
C LEU A 243 3.90 5.56 0.50
N ASP A 244 2.64 5.90 0.82
CA ASP A 244 1.98 5.39 2.02
C ASP A 244 1.74 3.87 1.95
N ALA A 245 1.35 3.34 0.78
CA ALA A 245 1.16 1.90 0.57
C ALA A 245 2.49 1.12 0.60
N GLN A 246 3.60 1.74 0.18
CA GLN A 246 4.92 1.10 0.24
C GLN A 246 5.51 1.12 1.65
N TYR A 247 5.44 2.26 2.35
CA TYR A 247 6.28 2.53 3.51
C TYR A 247 5.52 2.93 4.79
N LEU A 248 4.22 3.25 4.66
CA LEU A 248 3.37 3.71 5.75
C LEU A 248 3.98 4.89 6.51
N GLU A 249 3.53 5.11 7.75
CA GLU A 249 3.74 6.33 8.52
C GLU A 249 5.20 6.54 8.97
N SER A 250 6.03 5.49 9.02
CA SER A 250 7.43 5.59 9.45
C SER A 250 8.24 6.50 8.53
N ALA A 251 8.02 6.43 7.22
CA ALA A 251 8.71 7.27 6.24
C ALA A 251 8.28 8.74 6.33
N TRP A 252 6.98 9.01 6.46
CA TRP A 252 6.45 10.37 6.61
C TRP A 252 6.93 11.05 7.90
N GLY A 253 7.06 10.29 8.99
CA GLY A 253 7.57 10.79 10.26
C GLY A 253 9.06 11.14 10.23
N GLN A 254 9.87 10.43 9.43
CA GLN A 254 11.32 10.63 9.42
C GLN A 254 11.80 11.58 8.32
N PHE A 255 11.23 11.51 7.11
CA PHE A 255 11.78 12.19 5.94
C PHE A 255 10.92 13.30 5.38
N ALA A 256 9.60 13.31 5.63
CA ALA A 256 8.74 14.37 5.10
C ALA A 256 8.99 15.69 5.84
N SER A 257 9.04 16.78 5.08
CA SER A 257 9.05 18.13 5.64
C SER A 257 7.80 18.36 6.51
N PRO A 258 7.82 19.35 7.43
CA PRO A 258 6.64 19.66 8.24
C PRO A 258 5.40 19.98 7.41
N SER A 259 5.57 20.63 6.25
CA SER A 259 4.49 20.97 5.33
C SER A 259 3.93 19.73 4.65
N LEU A 260 4.79 18.86 4.11
CA LEU A 260 4.38 17.63 3.46
C LEU A 260 3.72 16.64 4.43
N ARG A 261 4.23 16.53 5.67
CA ARG A 261 3.66 15.65 6.70
C ARG A 261 2.19 15.95 7.02
N ARG A 262 1.77 17.20 6.84
CA ARG A 262 0.38 17.64 7.05
C ARG A 262 -0.39 17.78 5.75
N ALA A 263 0.20 17.51 4.60
CA ALA A 263 -0.41 17.76 3.29
C ALA A 263 -1.64 16.90 3.04
N PHE A 264 -1.56 15.62 3.43
CA PHE A 264 -2.57 14.61 3.13
C PHE A 264 -3.11 13.99 4.41
N SER A 265 -4.43 13.81 4.47
CA SER A 265 -5.06 12.86 5.39
C SER A 265 -5.40 11.60 4.61
N PHE A 266 -4.87 10.45 5.03
CA PHE A 266 -5.01 9.18 4.31
C PHE A 266 -6.24 8.40 4.78
N HIS A 267 -7.09 8.00 3.83
CA HIS A 267 -8.02 6.90 3.96
C HIS A 267 -7.32 5.62 3.44
N ARG A 268 -7.22 4.60 4.29
CA ARG A 268 -6.51 3.34 3.99
C ARG A 268 -7.49 2.19 3.88
N PRO A 269 -7.22 1.19 3.02
CA PRO A 269 -8.07 0.03 2.90
C PRO A 269 -8.03 -0.82 4.17
N THR A 270 -9.12 -1.56 4.39
CA THR A 270 -9.17 -2.57 5.45
C THR A 270 -8.64 -3.89 4.92
N TRP A 271 -7.54 -4.35 5.50
CA TRP A 271 -6.92 -5.61 5.13
C TRP A 271 -7.62 -6.80 5.79
N ASP A 272 -7.87 -7.85 4.99
CA ASP A 272 -8.19 -9.19 5.49
C ASP A 272 -7.10 -9.62 6.48
N ILE A 273 -7.50 -10.14 7.63
CA ILE A 273 -6.58 -10.61 8.66
C ILE A 273 -5.60 -11.66 8.10
N ALA A 274 -6.03 -12.48 7.13
CA ALA A 274 -5.20 -13.48 6.47
C ALA A 274 -4.07 -12.88 5.61
N ASP A 275 -4.16 -11.59 5.25
CA ASP A 275 -3.15 -10.89 4.46
C ASP A 275 -2.18 -10.05 5.31
N ARG A 276 -2.39 -9.98 6.62
CA ARG A 276 -1.57 -9.18 7.55
C ARG A 276 -0.20 -9.84 7.81
N TYR A 277 0.82 -9.03 8.08
CA TYR A 277 2.15 -9.52 8.44
C TYR A 277 2.18 -10.03 9.88
N ILE A 278 2.69 -11.24 10.08
CA ILE A 278 2.87 -11.82 11.40
C ILE A 278 4.26 -11.44 11.93
N LEU A 279 4.30 -10.65 13.01
CA LEU A 279 5.53 -10.09 13.56
C LEU A 279 6.37 -11.13 14.31
N PRO A 280 7.69 -10.90 14.48
CA PRO A 280 8.58 -11.79 15.22
C PRO A 280 8.13 -12.05 16.66
N THR A 281 7.46 -11.07 17.28
CA THR A 281 7.00 -11.13 18.67
C THR A 281 6.01 -12.28 18.92
N VAL A 282 5.28 -12.71 17.90
CA VAL A 282 4.34 -13.84 17.98
C VAL A 282 4.82 -15.07 17.21
N ASN A 283 6.07 -15.05 16.73
CA ASN A 283 6.72 -16.17 16.06
C ASN A 283 8.12 -16.42 16.64
N ASP A 284 8.19 -16.63 17.96
CA ASP A 284 9.41 -17.05 18.67
C ASP A 284 10.64 -16.14 18.44
N GLY A 285 10.43 -14.87 18.13
CA GLY A 285 11.49 -13.90 17.87
C GLY A 285 12.18 -14.02 16.51
N VAL A 286 11.68 -14.85 15.58
CA VAL A 286 12.28 -15.03 14.25
C VAL A 286 12.24 -13.70 13.47
N PRO A 287 13.39 -13.14 13.04
CA PRO A 287 13.44 -11.84 12.38
C PRO A 287 12.65 -11.79 11.07
N MET A 288 12.12 -10.61 10.74
CA MET A 288 11.42 -10.38 9.46
C MET A 288 12.40 -10.52 8.30
N THR A 289 12.02 -11.31 7.30
CA THR A 289 12.81 -11.54 6.08
C THR A 289 11.99 -11.26 4.82
N PRO A 290 12.58 -10.64 3.78
CA PRO A 290 11.85 -10.34 2.57
C PRO A 290 11.52 -11.62 1.80
N THR A 291 10.33 -11.69 1.22
CA THR A 291 9.91 -12.72 0.27
C THR A 291 9.24 -12.04 -0.94
N PRO A 292 9.49 -12.47 -2.18
CA PRO A 292 8.82 -11.91 -3.35
C PRO A 292 7.30 -12.09 -3.33
N TYR A 293 6.55 -11.05 -3.71
CA TYR A 293 5.12 -11.19 -4.02
C TYR A 293 4.92 -11.93 -5.36
N PRO A 294 4.01 -12.92 -5.45
CA PRO A 294 3.79 -13.70 -6.66
C PRO A 294 2.88 -12.95 -7.66
N PHE A 295 3.49 -12.05 -8.46
CA PHE A 295 2.82 -11.26 -9.51
C PHE A 295 2.38 -12.04 -10.76
#